data_AF-A0AA44DGV5-F1
#
_entry.id   AF-A0AA44DGV5-F1
#
_cell.length_a   1.000
_cell.length_b   1.000
_cell.length_c   1.000
_cell.angle_alpha   90.00
_cell.angle_beta   90.00
_cell.angle_gamma   90.00
#
_symmetry.space_group_name_H-M   'P 1'
#
loop_
_entity.id
_entity.type
_entity.pdbx_description
1 polymer ?
#
loop_
_entity_poly.entity_id
_entity_poly.type
_entity_poly.pdbx_seq_one_letter_code
_entity_poly.pdbx_strand_id
1 'polypeptide(L)'
;AARELLAAARGADAGSPLRRLHCQQALALVGAEAEPAVREVLDDPELGGLARVWLAERGAADVPAPPEAMVFWLAVDTIAAQLGADGDLEELRDLVEGLTGRHGGFFDGAWRVEHPSTPEVLEAMGRLHRDRRIAKEARKAAFKARSRARS
;
A
#
# COMPACT_ATOMS: atom_id res chain seq x y z
N ALA A 1 -23.33 3.78 -4.84
CA ALA A 1 -22.17 4.64 -4.51
C ALA A 1 -21.02 3.86 -3.85
N ALA A 2 -20.96 3.65 -2.54
CA ALA A 2 -19.75 3.08 -1.88
C ALA A 2 -19.31 1.72 -2.42
N ARG A 3 -20.23 0.77 -2.64
CA ARG A 3 -19.92 -0.54 -3.24
C ARG A 3 -19.38 -0.44 -4.66
N GLU A 4 -19.88 0.52 -5.45
CA GLU A 4 -19.41 0.74 -6.83
C GLU A 4 -18.01 1.35 -6.84
N LEU A 5 -17.72 2.29 -5.91
CA LEU A 5 -16.37 2.82 -5.71
C LEU A 5 -15.38 1.71 -5.36
N LEU A 6 -15.74 0.83 -4.43
CA LEU A 6 -14.92 -0.31 -4.03
C LEU A 6 -14.72 -1.29 -5.20
N ALA A 7 -15.78 -1.58 -5.96
CA ALA A 7 -15.68 -2.45 -7.13
C ALA A 7 -14.74 -1.87 -8.20
N ALA A 8 -14.81 -0.56 -8.47
CA ALA A 8 -13.96 0.13 -9.42
C ALA A 8 -12.49 0.25 -8.98
N ALA A 9 -12.21 0.13 -7.68
CA ALA A 9 -10.88 0.23 -7.12
C ALA A 9 -10.01 -1.01 -7.33
N ARG A 10 -10.62 -2.16 -7.65
CA ARG A 10 -9.89 -3.42 -7.87
C ARG A 10 -9.03 -3.39 -9.13
N GLY A 11 -8.07 -4.31 -9.18
CA GLY A 11 -7.26 -4.61 -10.35
C GLY A 11 -5.77 -4.72 -10.04
N ALA A 12 -5.07 -5.29 -11.02
CA ALA A 12 -3.62 -5.50 -11.01
C ALA A 12 -2.89 -4.73 -12.13
N ASP A 13 -3.59 -3.88 -12.89
CA ASP A 13 -2.96 -3.01 -13.88
C ASP A 13 -2.22 -1.84 -13.20
N ALA A 14 -1.34 -1.18 -13.96
CA ALA A 14 -0.46 -0.12 -13.45
C ALA A 14 -1.20 1.06 -12.80
N GLY A 15 -2.46 1.32 -13.18
CA GLY A 15 -3.29 2.38 -12.59
C GLY A 15 -4.04 1.97 -11.33
N SER A 16 -4.06 0.68 -10.98
CA SER A 16 -4.86 0.16 -9.85
C SER A 16 -4.48 0.77 -8.50
N PRO A 17 -3.20 0.98 -8.14
CA PRO A 17 -2.83 1.64 -6.89
C PRO A 17 -3.45 3.05 -6.77
N LEU A 18 -3.39 3.84 -7.85
CA LEU A 18 -3.97 5.18 -7.85
C LEU A 18 -5.50 5.14 -7.77
N ARG A 19 -6.16 4.16 -8.43
CA ARG A 19 -7.61 3.94 -8.28
C ARG A 19 -7.99 3.61 -6.84
N ARG A 20 -7.21 2.76 -6.15
CA ARG A 20 -7.43 2.43 -4.73
C ARG A 20 -7.25 3.64 -3.83
N LEU A 21 -6.22 4.47 -4.05
CA LEU A 21 -6.03 5.72 -3.31
C LEU A 21 -7.21 6.68 -3.50
N HIS A 22 -7.65 6.92 -4.74
CA HIS A 22 -8.81 7.77 -5.02
C HIS A 22 -10.11 7.20 -4.41
N CYS A 23 -10.28 5.87 -4.41
CA CYS A 23 -11.41 5.23 -3.74
C CYS A 23 -11.41 5.52 -2.24
N GLN A 24 -10.26 5.42 -1.57
CA GLN A 24 -10.14 5.73 -0.14
C GLN A 24 -10.47 7.21 0.16
N GLN A 25 -9.98 8.14 -0.67
CA GLN A 25 -10.33 9.56 -0.56
C GLN A 25 -11.84 9.80 -0.77
N ALA A 26 -12.45 9.15 -1.77
CA ALA A 26 -13.88 9.26 -2.04
C ALA A 26 -14.72 8.66 -0.89
N LEU A 27 -14.33 7.52 -0.33
CA LEU A 27 -14.99 6.92 0.84
C LEU A 27 -14.90 7.82 2.07
N ALA A 28 -13.81 8.57 2.22
CA ALA A 28 -13.70 9.57 3.29
C ALA A 28 -14.75 10.68 3.16
N LEU A 29 -15.08 11.10 1.94
CA LEU A 29 -16.14 12.08 1.64
C LEU A 29 -17.56 11.51 1.85
N VAL A 30 -17.78 10.23 1.53
CA VAL A 30 -19.06 9.55 1.82
C VAL A 30 -19.32 9.47 3.32
N GLY A 31 -18.27 9.32 4.13
CA GLY A 31 -18.39 9.31 5.58
C GLY A 31 -18.95 7.99 6.13
N ALA A 32 -19.60 8.05 7.29
CA ALA A 32 -20.02 6.86 8.05
C ALA A 32 -20.96 5.93 7.27
N GLU A 33 -21.74 6.44 6.32
CA GLU A 33 -22.65 5.65 5.48
C GLU A 33 -21.93 4.60 4.62
N ALA A 34 -20.62 4.77 4.39
CA ALA A 34 -19.82 3.79 3.66
C ALA A 34 -19.46 2.55 4.48
N GLU A 35 -19.55 2.59 5.82
CA GLU A 35 -19.04 1.54 6.70
C GLU A 35 -19.55 0.12 6.34
N PRO A 36 -20.85 -0.11 6.07
CA PRO A 36 -21.32 -1.45 5.70
C PRO A 36 -20.63 -1.99 4.44
N ALA A 37 -20.42 -1.14 3.43
CA ALA A 37 -19.75 -1.52 2.19
C ALA A 37 -18.24 -1.74 2.40
N VAL A 38 -17.61 -0.95 3.26
CA VAL A 38 -16.19 -1.12 3.61
C VAL A 38 -15.95 -2.43 4.37
N ARG A 39 -16.87 -2.81 5.26
CA ARG A 39 -16.79 -4.09 6.00
C ARG A 39 -16.92 -5.31 5.08
N GLU A 40 -17.69 -5.22 4.00
CA GLU A 40 -17.85 -6.31 3.03
C GLU A 40 -16.55 -6.73 2.33
N VAL A 41 -15.55 -5.84 2.28
CA VAL A 41 -14.27 -6.10 1.60
C VAL A 41 -13.12 -6.40 2.56
N LEU A 42 -13.40 -6.68 3.84
CA LEU A 42 -12.35 -6.99 4.82
C LEU A 42 -11.52 -8.23 4.45
N ASP A 43 -12.12 -9.20 3.76
CA ASP A 43 -11.41 -10.42 3.33
C ASP A 43 -10.85 -10.30 1.90
N ASP A 44 -11.05 -9.15 1.24
CA ASP A 44 -10.52 -8.88 -0.09
C ASP A 44 -8.99 -8.66 0.00
N PRO A 45 -8.18 -9.37 -0.82
CA PRO A 45 -6.73 -9.26 -0.75
C PRO A 45 -6.19 -7.89 -1.19
N GLU A 46 -6.92 -7.15 -2.03
CA GLU A 46 -6.50 -5.84 -2.55
C GLU A 46 -7.09 -4.70 -1.74
N LEU A 47 -8.31 -4.85 -1.24
CA LEU A 47 -9.06 -3.78 -0.56
C LEU A 47 -9.06 -3.91 0.96
N GLY A 48 -8.85 -5.12 1.51
CA GLY A 48 -8.98 -5.40 2.94
C GLY A 48 -8.00 -4.61 3.80
N GLY A 49 -6.81 -4.30 3.28
CA GLY A 49 -5.84 -3.44 3.97
C GLY A 49 -6.35 -2.01 4.13
N LEU A 50 -6.77 -1.38 3.02
CA LEU A 50 -7.33 -0.01 3.04
C LEU A 50 -8.63 0.07 3.82
N ALA A 51 -9.48 -0.96 3.75
CA ALA A 51 -10.71 -1.03 4.51
C ALA A 51 -10.46 -0.98 6.03
N ARG A 52 -9.43 -1.70 6.51
CA ARG A 52 -9.03 -1.67 7.92
C ARG A 52 -8.49 -0.30 8.33
N VAL A 53 -7.68 0.36 7.49
CA VAL A 53 -7.20 1.72 7.76
C VAL A 53 -8.39 2.68 7.89
N TRP A 54 -9.31 2.65 6.92
CA TRP A 54 -10.49 3.52 6.90
C TRP A 54 -11.38 3.33 8.16
N LEU A 55 -11.57 2.08 8.59
CA LEU A 55 -12.34 1.74 9.79
C LEU A 55 -11.61 2.19 11.08
N ALA A 56 -10.29 1.97 11.16
CA ALA A 56 -9.49 2.35 12.31
C ALA A 56 -9.43 3.87 12.50
N GLU A 57 -9.28 4.65 11.42
CA GLU A 57 -9.32 6.13 11.45
C GLU A 57 -10.64 6.68 11.99
N ARG A 58 -11.71 5.89 11.94
CA ARG A 58 -13.05 6.24 12.44
C ARG A 58 -13.36 5.65 13.82
N GLY A 59 -12.42 4.95 14.43
CA GLY A 59 -12.62 4.30 15.73
C GLY A 59 -13.65 3.17 15.69
N ALA A 60 -13.85 2.54 14.53
CA ALA A 60 -14.78 1.43 14.39
C ALA A 60 -14.35 0.25 15.28
N ALA A 61 -15.31 -0.33 15.99
CA ALA A 61 -15.08 -1.53 16.78
C ALA A 61 -15.01 -2.80 15.90
N ASP A 62 -14.47 -3.88 16.48
CA ASP A 62 -14.48 -5.22 15.89
C ASP A 62 -13.83 -5.29 14.50
N VAL A 63 -12.72 -4.57 14.33
CA VAL A 63 -11.89 -4.64 13.12
C VAL A 63 -10.79 -5.68 13.33
N PRO A 64 -10.78 -6.80 12.58
CA PRO A 64 -9.77 -7.83 12.76
C PRO A 64 -8.39 -7.31 12.35
N ALA A 65 -7.35 -7.69 13.11
CA ALA A 65 -5.97 -7.37 12.77
C ALA A 65 -5.61 -7.91 11.36
N PRO A 66 -4.89 -7.13 10.53
CA PRO A 66 -4.48 -7.61 9.22
C PRO A 66 -3.38 -8.69 9.36
N PRO A 67 -3.35 -9.70 8.48
CA PRO A 67 -2.18 -10.55 8.36
C PRO A 67 -0.97 -9.72 7.90
N GLU A 68 0.23 -10.11 8.33
CA GLU A 68 1.47 -9.36 8.04
C GLU A 68 1.69 -9.12 6.54
N ALA A 69 1.42 -10.14 5.70
CA ALA A 69 1.54 -10.01 4.24
C ALA A 69 0.66 -8.88 3.67
N MET A 70 -0.54 -8.66 4.22
CA MET A 70 -1.44 -7.59 3.81
C MET A 70 -0.89 -6.21 4.21
N VAL A 71 -0.21 -6.11 5.35
CA VAL A 71 0.44 -4.85 5.78
C VAL A 71 1.52 -4.45 4.78
N PHE A 72 2.39 -5.39 4.40
CA PHE A 72 3.44 -5.11 3.40
C PHE A 72 2.87 -4.88 2.00
N TRP A 73 1.84 -5.61 1.60
CA TRP A 73 1.16 -5.40 0.33
C TRP A 73 0.57 -4.00 0.25
N LEU A 74 -0.13 -3.56 1.31
CA LEU A 74 -0.70 -2.21 1.39
C LEU A 74 0.38 -1.12 1.38
N ALA A 75 1.50 -1.33 2.06
CA ALA A 75 2.61 -0.37 2.05
C ALA A 75 3.20 -0.22 0.64
N VAL A 76 3.37 -1.32 -0.10
CA VAL A 76 3.80 -1.29 -1.50
C VAL A 76 2.78 -0.55 -2.36
N ASP A 77 1.50 -0.90 -2.24
CA ASP A 77 0.41 -0.28 -3.00
C ASP A 77 0.33 1.24 -2.78
N THR A 78 0.44 1.66 -1.52
CA THR A 78 0.41 3.08 -1.14
C THR A 78 1.57 3.83 -1.78
N ILE A 79 2.80 3.30 -1.72
CA ILE A 79 3.95 3.96 -2.37
C ILE A 79 3.79 3.96 -3.89
N ALA A 80 3.27 2.88 -4.49
CA ALA A 80 3.00 2.81 -5.93
C ALA A 80 2.00 3.90 -6.36
N ALA A 81 0.94 4.10 -5.59
CA ALA A 81 -0.05 5.16 -5.84
C ALA A 81 0.60 6.54 -5.78
N GLN A 82 1.43 6.80 -4.76
CA GLN A 82 2.11 8.09 -4.59
C GLN A 82 3.18 8.35 -5.67
N LEU A 83 3.85 7.32 -6.17
CA LEU A 83 4.78 7.44 -7.31
C LEU A 83 4.06 7.76 -8.63
N GLY A 84 2.81 7.32 -8.78
CA GLY A 84 1.97 7.59 -9.94
C GLY A 84 1.16 8.88 -9.83
N ALA A 85 1.11 9.49 -8.65
CA ALA A 85 0.52 10.80 -8.43
C ALA A 85 1.55 11.89 -8.71
N ASP A 86 1.11 13.03 -9.28
CA ASP A 86 1.92 14.24 -9.40
C ASP A 86 2.02 14.95 -8.03
N GLY A 87 2.60 14.25 -7.03
CA GLY A 87 2.69 14.67 -5.64
C GLY A 87 4.04 15.27 -5.23
N ASP A 88 4.13 15.74 -3.99
CA ASP A 88 5.36 16.29 -3.43
C ASP A 88 6.39 15.17 -3.16
N LEU A 89 7.57 15.31 -3.78
CA LEU A 89 8.68 14.40 -3.62
C LEU A 89 9.16 14.29 -2.16
N GLU A 90 9.05 15.37 -1.40
CA GLU A 90 9.47 15.41 0.00
C GLU A 90 8.50 14.64 0.90
N GLU A 91 7.19 14.80 0.69
CA GLU A 91 6.17 13.99 1.38
C GLU A 91 6.35 12.49 1.09
N LEU A 92 6.66 12.15 -0.16
CA LEU A 92 6.95 10.77 -0.54
C LEU A 92 8.21 10.24 0.15
N ARG A 93 9.25 11.07 0.32
CA ARG A 93 10.45 10.67 1.08
C ARG A 93 10.11 10.42 2.55
N ASP A 94 9.36 11.31 3.17
CA ASP A 94 8.97 11.18 4.58
C ASP A 94 8.09 9.94 4.81
N LEU A 95 7.20 9.61 3.87
CA LEU A 95 6.43 8.38 3.89
C LEU A 95 7.34 7.14 3.85
N VAL A 96 8.32 7.11 2.93
CA VAL A 96 9.28 6.00 2.80
C VAL A 96 10.12 5.82 4.06
N GLU A 97 10.59 6.91 4.66
CA GLU A 97 11.38 6.89 5.91
C GLU A 97 10.51 6.44 7.09
N GLY A 98 9.28 6.93 7.19
CA GLY A 98 8.33 6.56 8.23
C GLY A 98 7.94 5.07 8.19
N LEU A 99 7.82 4.46 7.01
CA LEU A 99 7.52 3.04 6.86
C LEU A 99 8.72 2.15 7.25
N THR A 100 9.92 2.51 6.79
CA THR A 100 11.12 1.72 7.05
C THR A 100 11.65 1.87 8.48
N GLY A 101 11.40 3.00 9.14
CA GLY A 101 11.74 3.22 10.54
C GLY A 101 10.84 2.47 11.54
N ARG A 102 9.58 2.21 11.18
CA ARG A 102 8.62 1.50 12.04
C ARG A 102 8.78 -0.02 12.04
N HIS A 103 9.32 -0.60 10.96
CA HIS A 103 9.40 -2.04 10.77
C HIS A 103 10.83 -2.50 10.50
N GLY A 104 11.51 -2.97 11.55
CA GLY A 104 12.75 -3.74 11.39
C GLY A 104 12.48 -4.96 10.51
N GLY A 105 13.15 -5.06 9.36
CA GLY A 105 12.88 -6.12 8.38
C GLY A 105 11.81 -5.79 7.33
N PHE A 106 11.38 -4.53 7.21
CA PHE A 106 10.41 -4.10 6.18
C PHE A 106 10.73 -4.69 4.80
N PHE A 107 11.97 -4.54 4.35
CA PHE A 107 12.36 -5.01 3.03
C PHE A 107 12.28 -6.52 2.89
N ASP A 108 12.60 -7.27 3.94
CA ASP A 108 12.48 -8.73 3.94
C ASP A 108 11.02 -9.16 3.76
N GLY A 109 10.08 -8.50 4.44
CA GLY A 109 8.65 -8.73 4.20
C GLY A 109 8.21 -8.30 2.80
N ALA A 110 8.52 -7.06 2.42
CA ALA A 110 8.02 -6.44 1.21
C ALA A 110 8.46 -7.14 -0.09
N TRP A 111 9.69 -7.66 -0.22
CA TRP A 111 10.09 -8.32 -1.48
C TRP A 111 9.34 -9.64 -1.74
N ARG A 112 8.71 -10.22 -0.71
CA ARG A 112 7.99 -11.50 -0.78
C ARG A 112 6.50 -11.35 -1.13
N VAL A 113 5.92 -10.16 -1.04
CA VAL A 113 4.49 -9.98 -1.35
C VAL A 113 4.22 -10.12 -2.85
N GLU A 114 3.02 -10.60 -3.18
CA GLU A 114 2.49 -10.70 -4.55
C GLU A 114 1.77 -9.41 -4.94
N HIS A 115 2.55 -8.36 -5.22
CA HIS A 115 2.06 -7.09 -5.75
C HIS A 115 2.80 -6.75 -7.05
N PRO A 116 2.09 -6.38 -8.15
CA PRO A 116 2.73 -6.10 -9.45
C PRO A 116 3.83 -5.03 -9.39
N SER A 117 3.63 -3.98 -8.60
CA SER A 117 4.57 -2.85 -8.45
C SER A 117 5.71 -3.06 -7.44
N THR A 118 5.81 -4.24 -6.79
CA THR A 118 6.84 -4.47 -5.76
C THR A 118 8.27 -4.14 -6.24
N PRO A 119 8.72 -4.60 -7.43
CA PRO A 119 10.08 -4.30 -7.89
C PRO A 119 10.37 -2.80 -8.08
N GLU A 120 9.42 -2.07 -8.66
CA GLU A 120 9.53 -0.65 -8.97
C GLU A 120 9.49 0.20 -7.69
N VAL A 121 8.60 -0.14 -6.77
CA VAL A 121 8.48 0.52 -5.45
C VAL A 121 9.77 0.36 -4.66
N LEU A 122 10.30 -0.86 -4.54
CA LEU A 122 11.54 -1.10 -3.79
C LEU A 122 12.74 -0.38 -4.40
N GLU A 123 12.78 -0.26 -5.73
CA GLU A 123 13.81 0.51 -6.42
C GLU A 123 13.67 2.01 -6.13
N ALA A 124 12.44 2.54 -6.19
CA ALA A 124 12.15 3.94 -5.87
C ALA A 124 12.53 4.27 -4.42
N MET A 125 12.17 3.42 -3.46
CA MET A 125 12.58 3.57 -2.06
C MET A 125 14.12 3.65 -1.94
N GLY A 126 14.84 2.80 -2.68
CA GLY A 126 16.30 2.85 -2.72
C GLY A 126 16.89 4.13 -3.31
N ARG A 127 16.17 4.83 -4.18
CA ARG A 127 16.57 6.15 -4.71
C ARG A 127 16.22 7.29 -3.76
N LEU A 128 15.10 7.18 -3.05
CA LEU A 128 14.53 8.25 -2.22
C LEU A 128 15.13 8.31 -0.81
N HIS A 129 15.48 7.17 -0.22
CA HIS A 129 15.87 7.08 1.19
C HIS A 129 17.22 7.78 1.47
N ARG A 130 17.27 8.62 2.52
CA ARG A 130 18.49 9.40 2.87
C ARG A 130 19.58 8.56 3.54
N ASP A 131 19.19 7.61 4.40
CA ASP A 131 20.14 6.63 4.96
C ASP A 131 20.63 5.68 3.86
N ARG A 132 21.94 5.74 3.56
CA ARG A 132 22.61 4.93 2.53
C ARG A 132 22.55 3.42 2.80
N ARG A 133 22.50 3.00 4.07
CA ARG A 133 22.37 1.59 4.46
C ARG A 133 20.98 1.08 4.11
N ILE A 134 19.94 1.82 4.50
CA ILE A 134 18.55 1.46 4.20
C ILE A 134 18.31 1.48 2.69
N ALA A 135 18.81 2.50 1.99
CA ALA A 135 18.78 2.57 0.53
C ALA A 135 19.43 1.36 -0.16
N LYS A 136 20.53 0.83 0.41
CA LYS A 136 21.19 -0.38 -0.12
C LYS A 136 20.33 -1.63 0.07
N GLU A 137 19.70 -1.79 1.23
CA GLU A 137 18.79 -2.92 1.49
C GLU A 137 17.56 -2.88 0.58
N ALA A 138 16.99 -1.70 0.34
CA ALA A 138 15.91 -1.52 -0.63
C ALA A 138 16.28 -2.02 -2.03
N ARG A 139 17.47 -1.64 -2.54
CA ARG A 139 17.95 -2.08 -3.87
C ARG A 139 18.17 -3.59 -3.94
N LYS A 140 18.68 -4.21 -2.87
CA LYS A 140 18.81 -5.67 -2.80
C LYS A 140 17.45 -6.35 -2.83
N ALA A 141 16.48 -5.82 -2.10
CA ALA A 141 15.11 -6.32 -2.07
C ALA A 141 14.45 -6.20 -3.46
N ALA A 142 14.65 -5.07 -4.15
CA ALA A 142 14.19 -4.88 -5.52
C ALA A 142 14.78 -5.94 -6.48
N PHE A 143 16.06 -6.26 -6.35
CA PHE A 143 16.70 -7.32 -7.12
C PHE A 143 16.09 -8.71 -6.85
N LYS A 144 15.84 -9.04 -5.58
CA LYS A 144 15.17 -10.30 -5.19
C LYS A 144 13.76 -10.38 -5.80
N ALA A 145 12.97 -9.29 -5.70
CA ALA A 145 11.62 -9.22 -6.25
C ALA A 145 11.59 -9.46 -7.77
N ARG A 146 12.49 -8.82 -8.55
CA ARG A 146 12.59 -9.06 -10.00
C ARG A 146 13.00 -10.47 -10.36
N SER A 147 13.85 -11.08 -9.53
CA SER A 147 14.33 -12.44 -9.77
C SER A 147 13.20 -13.45 -9.59
N ARG A 148 12.38 -13.26 -8.55
CA ARG A 148 11.15 -14.03 -8.30
C ARG A 148 10.08 -13.82 -9.37
N ALA A 149 9.90 -12.59 -9.87
CA ALA A 149 8.90 -12.32 -10.91
C ALA A 149 9.24 -12.97 -12.27
N ARG A 150 10.48 -13.44 -12.45
CA ARG A 150 10.96 -14.08 -13.69
C ARG A 150 11.07 -15.61 -13.59
N SER A 151 10.88 -16.18 -12.40
CA SER A 151 10.92 -17.63 -12.13
C SER A 151 9.53 -18.23 -12.17
#